data_AF-A0A072NHR7-F1
#
_entry.id   AF-A0A072NHR7-F1
#
_cell.length_a   1.000
_cell.length_b   1.000
_cell.length_c   1.000
_cell.angle_alpha   90.00
_cell.angle_beta   90.00
_cell.angle_gamma   90.00
#
_symmetry.space_group_name_H-M   'P 1'
#
loop_
_entity.id
_entity.type
_entity.pdbx_description
1 polymer ?
#
loop_
_entity_poly.entity_id
_entity_poly.type
_entity_poly.pdbx_seq_one_letter_code
_entity_poly.pdbx_strand_id
1 'polypeptide(L)' 'MNLSSNMEFEIKGNFMPNLHNSERLKILEVSPESVVIQMQNSNSRGVFPLDNFQYWIRKNSLIYISDHDERMNGTEN' A
#
# COMPACT_ATOMS: atom_id res chain seq x y z
N MET A 1 9.86 5.53 4.53
CA MET A 1 9.00 4.64 5.33
C MET A 1 9.65 3.26 5.33
N ASN A 2 9.81 2.64 6.50
CA ASN A 2 10.28 1.24 6.58
C ASN A 2 9.06 0.34 6.39
N LEU A 3 9.08 -0.51 5.36
CA LEU A 3 8.00 -1.46 5.10
C LEU A 3 8.20 -2.70 5.97
N SER A 4 7.10 -3.21 6.54
CA SER A 4 7.10 -4.47 7.27
C SER A 4 5.95 -5.35 6.79
N SER A 5 6.04 -6.65 7.09
CA SER A 5 4.91 -7.55 6.96
C SER A 5 3.72 -7.06 7.79
N ASN A 6 2.52 -7.47 7.38
CA ASN A 6 1.24 -7.09 7.95
C ASN A 6 0.80 -5.63 7.83
N MET A 7 1.56 -4.77 7.13
CA MET A 7 1.09 -3.43 6.79
C MET A 7 -0.02 -3.49 5.73
N GLU A 8 -1.07 -2.69 5.91
CA GLU A 8 -2.18 -2.57 4.96
C GLU A 8 -2.19 -1.21 4.29
N PHE A 9 -2.49 -1.20 3.00
CA PHE A 9 -2.53 0.00 2.18
C PHE A 9 -3.83 0.07 1.39
N GLU A 10 -4.42 1.25 1.35
CA GLU A 10 -5.53 1.60 0.48
C GLU A 10 -4.98 1.97 -0.91
N ILE A 11 -5.62 1.43 -1.93
CA ILE A 11 -5.28 1.65 -3.33
C ILE A 11 -6.09 2.84 -3.84
N LYS A 12 -5.42 3.93 -4.22
CA LYS A 12 -6.05 5.05 -4.92
C LYS A 12 -6.00 4.82 -6.43
N GLY A 13 -7.04 5.28 -7.14
CA GLY A 13 -7.48 4.86 -8.48
C GLY A 13 -6.48 4.86 -9.65
N ASN A 14 -5.20 5.20 -9.42
CA ASN A 14 -4.14 5.17 -10.43
C ASN A 14 -3.03 4.14 -10.13
N PHE A 15 -3.20 3.23 -9.16
CA PHE A 15 -2.15 2.28 -8.80
C PHE A 15 -1.82 1.32 -9.95
N MET A 16 -2.82 0.66 -10.57
CA MET A 16 -2.67 -0.09 -11.82
C MET A 16 -4.03 -0.26 -12.55
N PRO A 17 -4.06 -0.26 -13.89
CA PRO A 17 -5.30 -0.37 -14.68
C PRO A 17 -6.05 -1.71 -14.56
N ASN A 18 -5.45 -2.74 -13.95
CA ASN A 18 -6.04 -4.09 -13.85
C ASN A 18 -6.49 -4.49 -12.44
N LEU A 19 -6.41 -3.59 -11.45
CA LEU A 19 -6.77 -3.88 -10.05
C LEU A 19 -8.18 -3.36 -9.70
N HIS A 20 -9.11 -3.48 -10.65
CA HIS A 20 -10.42 -2.82 -10.63
C HIS A 20 -11.35 -3.18 -9.46
N ASN A 21 -11.08 -4.26 -8.71
CA ASN A 21 -12.00 -4.77 -7.68
C ASN A 21 -11.40 -4.83 -6.27
N SER A 22 -10.20 -4.28 -6.03
CA SER A 22 -9.59 -4.31 -4.71
C SER A 22 -9.24 -2.91 -4.25
N GLU A 23 -9.84 -2.51 -3.14
CA GLU A 23 -9.62 -1.21 -2.52
C GLU A 23 -8.40 -1.22 -1.61
N ARG A 24 -7.95 -2.42 -1.20
CA ARG A 24 -6.85 -2.58 -0.24
C ARG A 24 -5.91 -3.71 -0.63
N LEU A 25 -4.67 -3.59 -0.18
CA LEU A 25 -3.67 -4.65 -0.20
C LEU A 25 -2.96 -4.77 1.15
N LYS A 26 -2.43 -5.95 1.43
CA LYS A 26 -1.65 -6.25 2.63
C LYS A 26 -0.27 -6.75 2.24
N ILE A 27 0.77 -6.27 2.90
CA ILE A 27 2.12 -6.81 2.77
C ILE A 27 2.20 -8.14 3.51
N LEU A 28 2.59 -9.20 2.78
CA LEU A 28 2.90 -10.50 3.36
C LEU A 28 4.37 -10.61 3.71
N GLU A 29 5.25 -10.16 2.81
CA GLU A 29 6.70 -10.27 2.96
C GLU A 29 7.39 -9.06 2.34
N VAL A 30 8.51 -8.65 2.95
CA VAL A 30 9.41 -7.62 2.44
C VAL A 30 10.79 -8.24 2.34
N SER A 31 11.36 -8.18 1.13
CA SER A 31 12.74 -8.54 0.84
C SER A 31 13.51 -7.29 0.40
N PRO A 32 14.84 -7.33 0.37
CA PRO A 32 15.64 -6.18 -0.07
C PRO A 32 15.29 -5.66 -1.47
N GLU A 33 14.82 -6.54 -2.36
CA GLU A 33 14.54 -6.20 -3.77
C GLU A 33 13.04 -6.18 -4.11
N SER A 34 12.19 -6.79 -3.28
CA SER A 34 10.78 -7.01 -3.62
C SER A 34 9.84 -6.98 -2.42
N VAL A 35 8.57 -6.70 -2.70
CA VAL A 35 7.47 -6.77 -1.74
C VAL A 35 6.42 -7.74 -2.26
N VAL A 36 6.06 -8.70 -1.41
CA VAL A 36 4.96 -9.63 -1.67
C VAL A 36 3.70 -9.08 -1.02
N ILE A 37 2.64 -8.91 -1.81
CA ILE A 37 1.35 -8.39 -1.36
C ILE A 37 0.22 -9.36 -1.63
N GLN A 38 -0.86 -9.21 -0.88
CA GLN A 38 -2.13 -9.89 -1.10
C GLN A 38 -3.24 -8.86 -1.23
N MET A 39 -4.11 -9.06 -2.22
CA MET A 39 -5.28 -8.21 -2.42
C MET A 39 -6.40 -8.64 -1.47
N GLN A 40 -7.16 -7.69 -0.90
CA GLN A 40 -8.21 -8.02 0.07
C GLN A 40 -9.29 -8.96 -0.51
N ASN A 41 -9.65 -8.78 -1.78
CA ASN A 41 -10.74 -9.53 -2.43
C ASN A 41 -10.26 -10.73 -3.24
N SER A 42 -8.98 -11.12 -3.11
CA SER A 42 -8.45 -12.27 -3.84
C SER A 42 -7.38 -13.01 -3.07
N ASN A 43 -7.35 -14.34 -3.21
CA ASN A 43 -6.20 -15.14 -2.81
C ASN A 43 -4.97 -14.92 -3.72
N SER A 44 -5.09 -14.05 -4.74
CA SER A 44 -3.99 -13.63 -5.59
C SER A 44 -2.91 -12.89 -4.78
N ARG A 45 -1.68 -13.35 -4.98
CA ARG A 45 -0.47 -12.67 -4.49
C ARG A 45 0.16 -11.89 -5.63
N GLY A 46 0.58 -10.67 -5.34
CA GLY A 46 1.40 -9.85 -6.24
C GLY A 46 2.83 -9.78 -5.72
N VAL A 47 3.79 -9.73 -6.63
CA VAL A 47 5.19 -9.43 -6.30
C VAL A 47 5.57 -8.19 -7.08
N PHE A 48 6.07 -7.18 -6.36
CA PHE A 48 6.52 -5.93 -6.95
C PHE A 48 7.94 -5.61 -6.53
N PRO A 49 8.73 -4.94 -7.39
CA PRO A 49 9.99 -4.36 -6.96
C PRO A 49 9.78 -3.40 -5.79
N LEU A 50 10.66 -3.44 -4.80
CA LEU A 50 10.59 -2.59 -3.62
C LEU A 50 10.53 -1.10 -4.01
N ASP A 51 11.34 -0.69 -4.98
CA ASP A 51 11.42 0.69 -5.45
C ASP A 51 10.10 1.17 -6.06
N ASN A 52 9.44 0.33 -6.86
CA ASN A 52 8.13 0.64 -7.43
C ASN A 52 7.07 0.78 -6.33
N PHE A 53 7.11 -0.12 -5.35
CA PHE A 53 6.19 -0.08 -4.22
C PHE A 53 6.33 1.20 -3.41
N GLN A 54 7.57 1.60 -3.10
CA GLN A 54 7.86 2.86 -2.44
C GLN A 54 7.47 4.07 -3.29
N TYR A 55 7.66 4.01 -4.61
CA TYR A 55 7.23 5.06 -5.52
C TYR A 55 5.71 5.30 -5.44
N TRP A 56 4.90 4.25 -5.43
CA TRP A 56 3.44 4.38 -5.32
C TRP A 56 2.99 4.96 -3.97
N ILE A 57 3.67 4.62 -2.88
CA ILE A 57 3.44 5.25 -1.57
C ILE A 57 3.75 6.75 -1.65
N ARG A 58 4.92 7.12 -2.19
CA ARG A 58 5.33 8.53 -2.35
C ARG A 58 4.40 9.33 -3.25
N LYS A 59 3.76 8.69 -4.24
CA LYS A 59 2.79 9.30 -5.14
C LYS A 59 1.35 9.31 -4.61
N ASN A 60 1.14 8.86 -3.36
CA ASN A 60 -0.18 8.77 -2.75
C ASN A 60 -1.14 7.83 -3.54
N SER A 61 -0.57 6.90 -4.30
CA SER A 61 -1.30 5.80 -4.96
C SER A 61 -1.55 4.64 -4.01
N LEU A 62 -0.67 4.47 -3.01
CA LEU A 62 -0.86 3.60 -1.86
C LEU A 62 -0.86 4.43 -0.58
N ILE A 63 -1.93 4.36 0.19
CA ILE A 63 -2.06 5.07 1.46
C ILE A 63 -2.04 4.05 2.59
N TYR A 64 -1.11 4.17 3.51
CA TYR A 64 -1.04 3.28 4.66
C TYR A 64 -2.27 3.45 5.57
N ILE A 65 -2.95 2.35 5.90
CA ILE A 65 -4.25 2.37 6.61
C ILE A 65 -4.09 2.54 8.13
N SER A 66 -2.90 2.29 8.69
CA SER A 66 -2.69 2.48 10.14
C SER A 66 -2.55 3.95 10.57
N ASP A 67 -2.62 4.90 9.63
CA ASP A 67 -2.50 6.34 9.88
C ASP A 67 -3.85 7.07 9.80
N HIS A 68 -4.96 6.36 9.97
CA HIS A 68 -6.28 7.00 10.06
C HIS A 68 -6.52 7.70 11.42
N ASP A 69 -5.44 8.01 12.16
CA ASP A 69 -5.47 8.68 13.47
C ASP A 69 -4.63 9.98 13.54
N GLU A 70 -3.71 10.29 12.59
CA GLU A 70 -2.86 11.50 12.70
C GLU A 70 -3.17 12.65 11.71
N ARG A 71 -4.20 12.53 10.86
CA ARG A 71 -4.69 13.65 10.01
C ARG A 71 -5.96 14.34 10.49
N MET A 72 -6.30 14.20 11.78
CA MET A 72 -7.31 15.05 12.45
C MET A 72 -6.75 15.94 13.57
N ASN A 73 -5.42 16.14 13.66
CA ASN A 73 -4.82 17.17 14.52
C ASN A 73 -3.80 17.97 13.72
N GLY A 74 -4.27 18.98 12.98
CA GLY A 74 -3.40 19.79 12.13
C GLY A 74 -4.13 20.94 11.43
N THR A 75 -5.01 21.64 12.14
CA THR A 75 -5.39 23.00 11.77
C THR A 75 -5.42 23.82 13.05
N GLU A 76 -4.23 24.22 13.51
CA GLU A 76 -4.09 25.44 14.28
C GLU A 76 -4.20 26.61 13.31
N ASN A 77 -5.22 27.45 13.49
CA ASN A 77 -5.17 28.92 13.53
C ASN A 77 -6.52 29.43 14.02
#